data_AF-V2WQQ3-F1
#
_entry.id   AF-V2WQQ3-F1
#
_cell.length_a   1.000
_cell.length_b   1.000
_cell.length_c   1.000
_cell.angle_alpha   90.00
_cell.angle_beta   90.00
_cell.angle_gamma   90.00
#
_symmetry.space_group_name_H-M   'P 1'
#
loop_
_entity.id
_entity.type
_entity.pdbx_description
1 polymer ?
#
loop_
_entity_poly.entity_id
_entity_poly.type
_entity_poly.pdbx_seq_one_letter_code
_entity_poly.pdbx_strand_id
1 'polypeptide(L)' 'MQKRTRVFPIIGGRKVEKLQQNLEVSDITPPSQQIKFLESQIEFEVGFQTSMMGDGSDIFMNLKMTGTFDLSDMVLI' A
#
# COMPACT_ATOMS: atom_id res chain seq x y z
N MET A 1 10.23 -6.90 6.45
CA MET A 1 8.81 -6.48 6.41
C MET A 1 8.48 -5.76 7.70
N GLN A 2 8.29 -4.43 7.67
CA GLN A 2 7.93 -3.68 8.87
C GLN A 2 6.45 -3.92 9.14
N LYS A 3 6.12 -4.75 10.15
CA LYS A 3 4.76 -4.83 10.72
C LYS A 3 4.46 -3.46 11.34
N ARG A 4 3.94 -2.54 10.53
CA ARG A 4 3.55 -1.21 11.00
C ARG A 4 2.41 -1.40 12.00
N THR A 5 2.56 -0.83 13.18
CA THR A 5 1.49 -0.83 14.17
C THR A 5 0.35 0.05 13.66
N ARG A 6 -0.91 -0.36 13.88
CA ARG A 6 -2.13 0.43 13.55
C ARG A 6 -2.41 0.58 12.06
N VAL A 7 -2.26 -0.49 11.27
CA VAL A 7 -2.75 -0.52 9.89
C VAL A 7 -4.23 -0.88 9.88
N PHE A 8 -5.05 -0.01 9.30
CA PHE A 8 -6.47 -0.28 9.07
C PHE A 8 -6.67 -0.60 7.58
N PRO A 9 -7.33 -1.71 7.23
CA PRO A 9 -7.62 -2.02 5.84
C PRO A 9 -8.59 -1.00 5.26
N ILE A 10 -8.29 -0.46 4.09
CA ILE A 10 -9.24 0.35 3.33
C ILE A 10 -10.13 -0.61 2.54
N ILE A 11 -11.42 -0.57 2.82
CA ILE A 11 -12.41 -1.46 2.18
C ILE A 11 -13.09 -0.69 1.04
N GLY A 12 -13.00 -1.22 -0.18
CA GLY A 12 -13.65 -0.66 -1.36
C GLY A 12 -14.64 -1.63 -2.02
N GLY A 13 -15.66 -1.10 -2.70
CA GLY A 13 -16.62 -1.90 -3.45
C GLY A 13 -17.77 -1.04 -4.00
N ARG A 14 -18.39 -1.49 -5.10
CA ARG A 14 -19.56 -0.82 -5.71
C ARG A 14 -20.91 -1.44 -5.34
N LYS A 15 -20.89 -2.48 -4.50
CA LYS A 15 -22.05 -3.29 -4.13
C LYS A 15 -22.20 -3.30 -2.61
N VAL A 16 -23.43 -3.15 -2.13
CA VAL A 16 -23.73 -3.06 -0.69
C VAL A 16 -23.42 -4.37 0.02
N GLU A 17 -23.64 -5.50 -0.64
CA GLU A 17 -23.40 -6.83 -0.07
C GLU A 17 -21.91 -7.03 0.24
N LYS A 18 -21.01 -6.49 -0.59
CA LYS A 18 -19.57 -6.54 -0.35
C LYS A 18 -19.17 -5.70 0.87
N LEU A 19 -19.81 -4.56 1.07
CA LEU A 19 -19.56 -3.73 2.25
C LEU A 19 -19.98 -4.49 3.51
N GLN A 20 -21.17 -5.10 3.52
CA GLN A 20 -21.67 -5.89 4.66
C GLN A 20 -20.73 -7.06 4.99
N GLN A 21 -20.34 -7.85 3.99
CA GLN A 21 -19.42 -8.98 4.20
C GLN A 21 -18.05 -8.55 4.74
N ASN A 22 -17.51 -7.43 4.26
CA ASN A 22 -16.22 -6.94 4.74
C ASN A 22 -16.30 -6.41 6.19
N LEU A 23 -17.46 -5.90 6.63
CA LEU A 23 -17.68 -5.51 8.02
C LEU A 23 -17.72 -6.75 8.93
N GLU A 24 -18.43 -7.80 8.52
CA GLU A 24 -18.53 -9.07 9.27
C GLU A 24 -17.16 -9.76 9.49
N VAL A 25 -16.23 -9.61 8.55
CA VAL A 25 -14.87 -10.15 8.66
C VAL A 25 -14.07 -9.52 9.79
N SER A 26 -14.40 -8.29 10.23
CA SER A 26 -13.67 -7.58 11.29
C SER A 26 -13.74 -8.29 12.65
N ASP A 27 -14.76 -9.14 12.86
CA ASP A 27 -14.96 -9.88 14.11
C ASP A 27 -14.20 -11.22 14.14
N ILE A 28 -13.52 -11.59 13.05
CA ILE A 28 -12.85 -12.89 12.91
C ILE A 28 -11.35 -12.74 13.10
N THR A 29 -10.77 -13.49 14.04
CA THR A 29 -9.31 -13.58 14.22
C THR A 29 -8.80 -14.93 13.72
N PRO A 30 -8.01 -14.98 12.63
CA PRO A 30 -7.46 -16.24 12.12
C PRO A 30 -6.33 -16.79 13.03
N PRO A 31 -6.16 -18.11 13.12
CA PRO A 31 -5.04 -18.74 13.83
C PRO A 31 -3.68 -18.32 13.26
N SER A 32 -2.65 -18.31 14.11
CA SER A 32 -1.29 -17.91 13.73
C SER A 32 -0.69 -18.73 12.57
N GLN A 33 -1.03 -20.02 12.47
CA GLN A 33 -0.59 -20.89 11.36
C GLN A 33 -1.18 -20.43 10.02
N GLN A 34 -2.44 -19.99 10.01
CA GLN A 34 -3.11 -19.50 8.80
C GLN A 34 -2.49 -18.17 8.34
N ILE A 35 -2.18 -17.27 9.28
CA ILE A 35 -1.48 -16.01 8.95
C ILE A 35 -0.13 -16.30 8.30
N LYS A 36 0.67 -17.22 8.87
CA LYS A 36 1.97 -17.61 8.31
C LYS A 36 1.85 -18.19 6.90
N PHE A 37 0.81 -19.00 6.65
CA PHE A 37 0.55 -19.54 5.32
C PHE A 37 0.20 -18.44 4.30
N LEU A 38 -0.64 -17.48 4.69
CA LEU A 38 -1.01 -16.35 3.83
C LEU A 38 0.18 -15.44 3.53
N GLU A 39 1.04 -15.16 4.52
CA GLU A 39 2.27 -14.37 4.36
C GLU A 39 3.31 -15.05 3.44
N SER A 40 3.20 -16.36 3.17
CA SER A 40 4.18 -17.12 2.39
C SER A 40 3.80 -17.36 0.91
N GLN A 41 2.60 -16.97 0.47
CA GLN A 41 2.13 -17.33 -0.89
C GLN A 41 2.72 -16.47 -2.01
N ILE A 42 3.09 -15.22 -1.71
CA ILE A 42 3.49 -14.25 -2.73
C ILE A 42 4.58 -13.34 -2.18
N GLU A 43 5.53 -12.97 -3.04
CA GLU A 43 6.50 -11.93 -2.71
C GLU A 43 5.80 -10.60 -2.48
N PHE A 44 6.32 -9.80 -1.55
CA PHE A 44 5.73 -8.51 -1.21
C PHE A 44 5.96 -7.51 -2.36
N GLU A 45 4.86 -7.08 -2.99
CA GLU A 45 4.87 -6.03 -3.99
C GLU A 45 4.27 -4.75 -3.40
N VAL A 46 4.99 -3.62 -3.47
CA VAL A 46 4.51 -2.33 -2.95
C VAL A 46 3.28 -1.84 -3.73
N GLY A 47 3.18 -2.22 -5.00
CA GLY A 47 1.97 -2.06 -5.81
C GLY A 47 1.58 -0.60 -6.05
N PHE A 48 0.26 -0.35 -6.02
CA PHE A 48 -0.36 0.92 -6.39
C PHE A 48 0.08 2.10 -5.51
N GLN A 49 -0.04 3.31 -6.05
CA GLN A 49 0.66 4.54 -5.64
C GLN A 49 2.16 4.50 -5.87
N THR A 50 2.89 3.52 -5.33
CA THR A 50 4.36 3.49 -5.49
C THR A 50 4.76 3.19 -6.94
N SER A 51 4.12 2.23 -7.60
CA SER A 51 4.36 1.96 -9.03
C SER A 51 3.93 3.11 -9.95
N MET A 52 2.99 3.95 -9.50
CA MET A 52 2.40 5.03 -10.31
C MET A 52 3.07 6.39 -10.07
N MET A 53 3.53 6.69 -8.85
CA MET A 53 4.07 7.98 -8.44
C MET A 53 5.54 7.91 -8.00
N GLY A 54 6.07 6.72 -7.76
CA GLY A 54 7.38 6.52 -7.13
C GLY A 54 7.30 6.46 -5.60
N ASP A 55 8.42 6.12 -4.99
CA ASP A 55 8.61 6.02 -3.53
C ASP A 55 9.29 7.25 -2.93
N GLY A 56 9.50 8.31 -3.73
CA GLY A 56 10.21 9.52 -3.33
C GLY A 56 11.72 9.42 -3.34
N SER A 57 12.30 8.28 -3.79
CA SER A 57 13.75 8.15 -4.00
C SER A 57 14.26 8.94 -5.21
N ASP A 58 13.35 9.32 -6.11
CA ASP A 58 13.66 10.01 -7.34
C ASP A 58 12.49 10.92 -7.75
N ILE A 59 12.79 11.87 -8.64
CA ILE A 59 11.78 12.75 -9.22
C ILE A 59 10.78 11.90 -10.00
N PHE A 60 9.49 12.14 -9.74
CA PHE A 60 8.41 11.49 -10.46
C PHE A 60 8.60 11.61 -11.99
N MET A 61 8.49 10.50 -12.70
CA MET A 61 8.88 10.41 -14.11
C MET A 61 8.22 11.46 -15.01
N ASN A 62 6.93 11.77 -14.81
CA ASN A 62 6.26 12.81 -15.60
C ASN A 62 6.87 14.20 -15.40
N LEU A 63 7.38 14.47 -14.20
CA LEU A 63 8.03 15.73 -13.89
C LEU A 63 9.37 15.82 -14.63
N LYS A 64 10.17 14.75 -14.66
CA LYS A 64 11.43 14.69 -15.43
C LYS A 64 11.28 15.01 -16.92
N MET A 65 10.12 14.71 -17.51
CA MET A 65 9.86 14.98 -18.93
C MET A 65 9.50 16.45 -19.23
N THR A 66 9.19 17.24 -18.20
CA THR A 66 8.78 18.66 -18.33
C THR A 66 9.97 19.62 -18.27
N GLY A 67 11.09 19.22 -17.65
CA GLY A 67 12.28 20.06 -17.53
C GLY A 67 13.38 19.46 -16.65
N THR A 68 14.50 20.17 -16.54
CA THR A 68 15.58 19.83 -15.61
C THR A 68 15.27 20.42 -14.23
N PHE A 69 15.29 19.57 -13.20
CA PHE A 69 15.09 19.97 -11.81
C PHE A 69 16.42 19.86 -11.07
N ASP A 70 16.79 20.92 -10.34
CA ASP A 70 17.90 20.87 -9.40
C ASP A 70 17.40 20.30 -8.07
N LEU A 71 17.99 19.18 -7.66
CA LEU A 71 17.66 18.51 -6.41
C LEU A 71 18.46 19.05 -5.23
N SER A 72 19.44 19.94 -5.45
CA SER A 72 20.25 20.53 -4.38
C SER A 72 19.42 21.31 -3.35
N ASP A 73 18.28 21.86 -3.79
CA ASP A 73 17.46 22.77 -2.99
C ASP A 73 16.25 22.06 -2.34
N MET A 74 16.01 20.78 -2.65
CA MET A 74 14.97 19.98 -2.00
C MET A 74 15.47 19.39 -0.69
N VAL A 75 15.69 20.26 0.30
CA VAL A 75 15.78 19.86 1.71
C VAL A 75 14.37 19.49 2.16
N LEU A 76 14.14 18.19 2.34
CA LEU A 76 12.89 17.63 2.87
C LEU A 76 12.65 18.12 4.31
N ILE A 77 11.52 18.81 4.51
CA ILE A 77 10.81 18.89 5.81
C ILE A 77 10.01 17.61 6.03
#